data_AF-A0A2R6XPP7-F1
#
_entry.id   AF-A0A2R6XPP7-F1
#
_cell.length_a   1.000
_cell.length_b   1.000
_cell.length_c   1.000
_cell.angle_alpha   90.00
_cell.angle_beta   90.00
_cell.angle_gamma   90.00
#
_symmetry.space_group_name_H-M   'P 1'
#
loop_
_entity.id
_entity.type
_entity.pdbx_description
1 polymer ?
#
loop_
_entity_poly.entity_id
_entity_poly.type
_entity_poly.pdbx_seq_one_letter_code
_entity_poly.pdbx_strand_id
1 'polypeptide(L)'
;MILAVWTSIVSLWAWAAAREVSAAQGEVHFDYATIDASTGATLKFLHNATLDTTAHVLKLTDPTDPWCSTRMCRGQVVYDTAIAFIDAQSQRAYSFSTSFVFTLTIPRSGEGFVFFLIRDPEEAGADSGIGGYFGAFPSSGETTVPTIAVEFDTSDDPPVDDIDANHVGVDLNTAHSVQAVSCSQEQIKLYAGARLVAWIDYHDPVKSLEVRLANFSQGVARPATALLNMTLDLTPFLAPTMYVGFSASTFTGQEQEVAIYSWSFDSELEPPAPPPPPPNPPPSPPPPSPPPPSPPPPSPPPPRSPPPPAPSPPLPDPRPSPFASPSQSASPRGHHQRLGAIPLAQQPPRRQLEPQWHQRPQPAHHRRQRRRWPGPRAGANRVLLLWRLLQPQAHARRRGRPPQGRG
;
A
#
# COMPACT_ATOMS: atom_id res chain seq x y z
N MET A 1 -14.52 -4.16 67.47
CA MET A 1 -14.18 -5.32 66.63
C MET A 1 -15.06 -5.20 65.39
N ILE A 2 -14.64 -4.63 64.25
CA ILE A 2 -13.29 -4.39 63.68
C ILE A 2 -12.51 -5.69 63.44
N LEU A 3 -12.00 -5.82 62.20
CA LEU A 3 -11.20 -6.93 61.62
C LEU A 3 -11.96 -8.27 61.43
N ALA A 4 -11.69 -9.06 60.38
CA ALA A 4 -10.75 -8.89 59.26
C ALA A 4 -11.41 -9.25 57.90
N VAL A 5 -10.75 -8.91 56.79
CA VAL A 5 -11.31 -9.01 55.44
C VAL A 5 -10.20 -9.47 54.47
N TRP A 6 -10.52 -10.42 53.57
CA TRP A 6 -9.76 -10.88 52.39
C TRP A 6 -8.37 -11.55 52.58
N THR A 7 -8.23 -12.79 52.08
CA THR A 7 -7.00 -13.34 51.43
C THR A 7 -7.32 -14.60 50.59
N SER A 8 -7.76 -14.43 49.34
CA SER A 8 -7.90 -15.55 48.36
C SER A 8 -7.70 -15.12 46.89
N ILE A 9 -6.80 -14.17 46.59
CA ILE A 9 -6.44 -13.78 45.21
C ILE A 9 -4.91 -13.62 45.06
N VAL A 10 -4.14 -14.69 45.30
CA VAL A 10 -2.69 -14.75 44.98
C VAL A 10 -2.32 -16.16 44.51
N SER A 11 -2.97 -16.65 43.44
CA SER A 11 -2.68 -17.99 42.87
C SER A 11 -2.94 -18.14 41.36
N LEU A 12 -3.24 -17.03 40.65
CA LEU A 12 -3.69 -17.02 39.26
C LEU A 12 -2.93 -16.02 38.36
N TRP A 13 -1.76 -15.55 38.83
CA TRP A 13 -0.89 -14.60 38.12
C TRP A 13 0.56 -15.11 37.99
N ALA A 14 0.75 -16.43 38.02
CA ALA A 14 2.07 -17.09 38.03
C ALA A 14 2.22 -18.24 37.02
N TRP A 15 1.37 -18.28 35.98
CA TRP A 15 1.48 -19.21 34.85
C TRP A 15 1.64 -18.54 33.49
N ALA A 16 1.62 -17.20 33.45
CA ALA A 16 2.37 -16.44 32.44
C ALA A 16 3.86 -16.40 32.84
N ALA A 17 4.45 -17.58 33.02
CA ALA A 17 5.89 -17.72 33.13
C ALA A 17 6.45 -17.48 31.74
N ALA A 18 6.87 -16.25 31.47
CA ALA A 18 7.51 -15.89 30.21
C ALA A 18 8.66 -16.87 29.96
N ARG A 19 8.69 -17.48 28.78
CA ARG A 19 9.95 -18.02 28.28
C ARG A 19 10.86 -16.81 28.10
N GLU A 20 11.85 -16.67 28.97
CA GLU A 20 12.97 -15.76 28.74
C GLU A 20 13.81 -16.31 27.58
N VAL A 21 13.30 -16.13 26.37
CA VAL A 21 14.07 -16.22 25.15
C VAL A 21 15.18 -15.19 25.28
N SER A 22 16.43 -15.65 25.23
CA SER A 22 17.59 -14.76 25.25
C SER A 22 17.64 -14.01 23.92
N ALA A 23 16.94 -12.88 23.87
CA ALA A 23 16.97 -11.99 22.73
C ALA A 23 18.39 -11.43 22.55
N ALA A 24 18.82 -11.28 21.30
CA ALA A 24 20.02 -10.53 20.98
C ALA A 24 19.80 -9.07 21.41
N GLN A 25 20.69 -8.56 22.26
CA GLN A 25 20.65 -7.17 22.73
C GLN A 25 21.52 -6.30 21.83
N GLY A 26 20.88 -5.34 21.15
CA GLY A 26 21.55 -4.45 20.20
C GLY A 26 21.59 -5.04 18.79
N GLU A 27 22.67 -4.74 18.09
CA GLU A 27 22.84 -4.97 16.65
C GLU A 27 22.96 -6.47 16.34
N VAL A 28 22.36 -6.90 15.22
CA VAL A 28 22.35 -8.30 14.78
C VAL A 28 22.76 -8.36 13.31
N HIS A 29 23.72 -9.24 13.00
CA HIS A 29 24.22 -9.48 11.66
C HIS A 29 24.37 -10.98 11.38
N PHE A 30 23.87 -11.45 10.25
CA PHE A 30 24.24 -12.73 9.67
C PHE A 30 24.22 -12.68 8.13
N ASP A 31 25.06 -13.50 7.49
CA ASP A 31 25.09 -13.71 6.05
C ASP A 31 25.21 -15.21 5.73
N TYR A 32 24.08 -15.83 5.38
CA TYR A 32 24.03 -17.19 4.87
C TYR A 32 24.21 -17.19 3.35
N ALA A 33 25.42 -16.82 2.90
CA ALA A 33 25.82 -16.83 1.48
C ALA A 33 25.74 -18.23 0.82
N THR A 34 25.60 -19.30 1.62
CA THR A 34 25.24 -20.65 1.16
C THR A 34 24.47 -21.34 2.28
N ILE A 35 23.27 -21.85 1.98
CA ILE A 35 22.46 -22.62 2.95
C ILE A 35 23.07 -24.02 3.15
N ASP A 36 23.35 -24.39 4.39
CA ASP A 36 23.97 -25.67 4.75
C ASP A 36 23.52 -26.20 6.13
N ALA A 37 24.16 -27.25 6.63
CA ALA A 37 23.87 -27.81 7.95
C ALA A 37 24.24 -26.89 9.12
N SER A 38 25.22 -25.97 8.96
CA SER A 38 25.54 -24.97 9.98
C SER A 38 24.49 -23.85 10.03
N THR A 39 24.01 -23.42 8.85
CA THR A 39 22.84 -22.54 8.69
C THR A 39 21.60 -23.15 9.34
N GLY A 40 21.37 -24.45 9.11
CA GLY A 40 20.27 -25.19 9.74
C GLY A 40 20.31 -25.24 11.27
N ALA A 41 21.48 -25.04 11.89
CA ALA A 41 21.63 -25.04 13.35
C ALA A 41 21.30 -23.68 14.00
N THR A 42 21.11 -22.61 13.22
CA THR A 42 20.71 -21.27 13.68
C THR A 42 19.28 -20.90 13.32
N LEU A 43 18.52 -21.83 12.71
CA LEU A 43 17.18 -21.61 12.19
C LEU A 43 16.17 -22.59 12.79
N LYS A 44 14.99 -22.07 13.16
CA LYS A 44 13.85 -22.87 13.63
C LYS A 44 12.91 -23.13 12.45
N PHE A 45 12.82 -24.40 12.07
CA PHE A 45 11.92 -24.87 11.02
C PHE A 45 10.56 -25.22 11.63
N LEU A 46 9.49 -24.74 11.00
CA LEU A 46 8.11 -24.90 11.44
C LEU A 46 7.25 -25.49 10.31
N HIS A 47 6.29 -26.33 10.71
CA HIS A 47 5.32 -26.96 9.82
C HIS A 47 6.00 -27.81 8.72
N ASN A 48 5.76 -27.55 7.43
CA ASN A 48 6.32 -28.29 6.30
C ASN A 48 7.67 -27.72 5.78
N ALA A 49 8.22 -26.67 6.39
CA ALA A 49 9.50 -26.12 5.93
C ALA A 49 10.66 -27.10 6.19
N THR A 50 11.58 -27.20 5.23
CA THR A 50 12.71 -28.14 5.27
C THR A 50 14.01 -27.50 4.79
N LEU A 51 15.12 -28.15 5.17
CA LEU A 51 16.47 -27.82 4.74
C LEU A 51 16.96 -28.91 3.78
N ASP A 52 17.22 -28.53 2.53
CA ASP A 52 17.91 -29.40 1.57
C ASP A 52 19.41 -29.04 1.54
N THR A 53 20.21 -29.81 2.28
CA THR A 53 21.67 -29.66 2.34
C THR A 53 22.40 -30.16 1.10
N THR A 54 21.70 -30.79 0.14
CA THR A 54 22.28 -31.25 -1.13
C THR A 54 22.09 -30.23 -2.25
N ALA A 55 20.92 -29.58 -2.28
CA ALA A 55 20.62 -28.49 -3.20
C ALA A 55 20.98 -27.09 -2.66
N HIS A 56 21.39 -26.99 -1.40
CA HIS A 56 21.73 -25.75 -0.68
C HIS A 56 20.58 -24.74 -0.66
N VAL A 57 19.44 -25.15 -0.07
CA VAL A 57 18.19 -24.37 -0.10
C VAL A 57 17.32 -24.63 1.12
N LEU A 58 16.71 -23.56 1.64
CA LEU A 58 15.56 -23.60 2.55
C LEU A 58 14.30 -23.71 1.69
N LYS A 59 13.51 -24.78 1.86
CA LYS A 59 12.23 -24.96 1.18
C LYS A 59 11.11 -24.61 2.13
N LEU A 60 10.26 -23.65 1.78
CA LEU A 60 9.06 -23.31 2.55
C LEU A 60 7.88 -24.17 2.14
N THR A 61 7.69 -24.35 0.83
CA THR A 61 6.74 -25.30 0.25
C THR A 61 7.46 -26.13 -0.83
N ASP A 62 7.19 -27.43 -0.85
CA ASP A 62 7.73 -28.36 -1.85
C ASP A 62 6.56 -29.17 -2.44
N PRO A 63 6.26 -29.05 -3.76
CA PRO A 63 5.16 -29.77 -4.38
C PRO A 63 5.44 -31.28 -4.56
N THR A 64 6.67 -31.73 -4.34
CA THR A 64 7.04 -33.15 -4.29
C THR A 64 6.85 -33.78 -2.91
N ASP A 65 6.64 -32.99 -1.87
CA ASP A 65 6.35 -33.48 -0.52
C ASP A 65 4.97 -34.21 -0.48
N PRO A 66 4.88 -35.44 0.08
CA PRO A 66 3.64 -36.23 0.12
C PRO A 66 2.48 -35.60 0.91
N TRP A 67 2.77 -34.69 1.85
CA TRP A 67 1.77 -33.92 2.57
C TRP A 67 1.28 -32.75 1.72
N CYS A 68 2.19 -31.93 1.20
CA CYS A 68 1.83 -30.73 0.42
C CYS A 68 1.18 -31.05 -0.93
N SER A 69 1.51 -32.19 -1.55
CA SER A 69 0.81 -32.69 -2.74
C SER A 69 -0.61 -33.24 -2.47
N THR A 70 -1.03 -33.41 -1.21
CA THR A 70 -2.35 -34.00 -0.85
C THR A 70 -3.19 -33.16 0.12
N ARG A 71 -2.66 -32.04 0.62
CA ARG A 71 -3.25 -31.20 1.68
C ARG A 71 -2.87 -29.74 1.47
N MET A 72 -3.43 -28.86 2.29
CA MET A 72 -2.89 -27.52 2.47
C MET A 72 -1.46 -27.61 3.02
N CYS A 73 -0.53 -26.91 2.38
CA CYS A 73 0.87 -26.81 2.78
C CYS A 73 1.09 -25.50 3.53
N ARG A 74 1.89 -25.51 4.60
CA ARG A 74 2.40 -24.30 5.26
C ARG A 74 3.82 -24.58 5.71
N GLY A 75 4.76 -23.68 5.42
CA GLY A 75 6.12 -23.81 5.92
C GLY A 75 6.69 -22.45 6.32
N GLN A 76 7.38 -22.44 7.44
CA GLN A 76 7.98 -21.25 8.02
C GLN A 76 9.40 -21.57 8.50
N VAL A 77 10.32 -20.63 8.27
CA VAL A 77 11.68 -20.69 8.79
C VAL A 77 11.97 -19.35 9.45
N VAL A 78 12.33 -19.36 10.73
CA VAL A 78 12.76 -18.16 11.47
C VAL A 78 14.19 -18.31 11.96
N TYR A 79 14.88 -17.20 12.12
CA TYR A 79 16.12 -17.15 12.89
C TYR A 79 15.81 -17.50 14.35
N ASP A 80 16.51 -18.46 14.97
CA ASP A 80 16.12 -19.04 16.27
C ASP A 80 16.47 -18.15 17.49
N THR A 81 16.77 -16.87 17.25
CA THR A 81 17.03 -15.86 18.28
C THR A 81 16.19 -14.62 18.01
N ALA A 82 15.41 -14.19 18.99
CA ALA A 82 14.64 -12.95 18.89
C ALA A 82 15.59 -11.74 18.84
N ILE A 83 15.31 -10.81 17.93
CA ILE A 83 16.09 -9.58 17.67
C ILE A 83 15.40 -8.41 18.37
N ALA A 84 16.17 -7.50 18.96
CA ALA A 84 15.63 -6.25 19.49
C ALA A 84 15.25 -5.30 18.35
N PHE A 85 13.99 -4.88 18.30
CA PHE A 85 13.48 -3.97 17.26
C PHE A 85 13.07 -2.59 17.78
N ILE A 86 12.84 -2.44 19.09
CA ILE A 86 12.68 -1.13 19.75
C ILE A 86 13.79 -0.96 20.78
N ASP A 87 14.52 0.15 20.69
CA ASP A 87 15.54 0.51 21.67
C ASP A 87 14.92 0.92 23.01
N ALA A 88 15.32 0.27 24.10
CA ALA A 88 14.71 0.47 25.40
C ALA A 88 14.96 1.88 25.98
N GLN A 89 16.07 2.52 25.60
CA GLN A 89 16.52 3.81 26.12
C GLN A 89 15.90 4.99 25.37
N SER A 90 15.85 4.94 24.04
CA SER A 90 15.36 6.02 23.16
C SER A 90 13.94 5.80 22.64
N GLN A 91 13.36 4.60 22.78
CA GLN A 91 12.05 4.20 22.25
C GLN A 91 11.91 4.36 20.73
N ARG A 92 13.04 4.30 20.01
CA ARG A 92 13.11 4.29 18.54
C ARG A 92 13.12 2.87 17.99
N ALA A 93 12.72 2.72 16.73
CA ALA A 93 12.93 1.45 16.03
C ALA A 93 14.41 1.31 15.62
N TYR A 94 14.88 0.06 15.53
CA TYR A 94 16.10 -0.26 14.80
C TYR A 94 15.83 -0.16 13.29
N SER A 95 16.82 0.34 12.55
CA SER A 95 16.87 0.19 11.09
C SER A 95 17.27 -1.26 10.76
N PHE A 96 16.91 -1.74 9.58
CA PHE A 96 17.34 -3.06 9.11
C PHE A 96 17.54 -3.14 7.60
N SER A 97 18.44 -4.01 7.16
CA SER A 97 18.59 -4.42 5.77
C SER A 97 18.59 -5.94 5.69
N THR A 98 17.77 -6.51 4.81
CA THR A 98 17.72 -7.95 4.55
C THR A 98 17.87 -8.19 3.05
N SER A 99 18.55 -9.27 2.67
CA SER A 99 18.64 -9.68 1.27
C SER A 99 18.61 -11.19 1.13
N PHE A 100 17.94 -11.68 0.09
CA PHE A 100 17.79 -13.12 -0.13
C PHE A 100 17.63 -13.46 -1.61
N VAL A 101 18.19 -14.60 -2.00
CA VAL A 101 18.08 -15.15 -3.35
C VAL A 101 17.05 -16.27 -3.33
N PHE A 102 16.06 -16.21 -4.21
CA PHE A 102 14.91 -17.11 -4.17
C PHE A 102 14.40 -17.53 -5.56
N THR A 103 13.55 -18.56 -5.59
CA THR A 103 12.71 -18.93 -6.74
C THR A 103 11.30 -19.25 -6.26
N LEU A 104 10.29 -18.80 -7.01
CA LEU A 104 8.99 -19.45 -7.01
C LEU A 104 8.82 -20.21 -8.33
N THR A 105 8.50 -21.50 -8.23
CA THR A 105 8.16 -22.33 -9.39
C THR A 105 6.70 -22.75 -9.26
N ILE A 106 5.85 -22.29 -10.19
CA ILE A 106 4.45 -22.72 -10.29
C ILE A 106 4.32 -23.86 -11.31
N PRO A 107 4.20 -25.13 -10.87
CA PRO A 107 3.59 -26.18 -11.67
C PRO A 107 2.06 -26.05 -11.75
N ARG A 108 1.37 -25.37 -10.81
CA ARG A 108 -0.10 -25.16 -10.86
C ARG A 108 -0.62 -23.79 -10.40
N SER A 109 -0.83 -23.63 -9.09
CA SER A 109 -1.30 -22.46 -8.31
C SER A 109 -0.19 -21.54 -7.83
N GLY A 110 -0.54 -20.44 -7.16
CA GLY A 110 0.40 -19.73 -6.28
C GLY A 110 0.55 -20.46 -4.93
N GLU A 111 0.62 -19.77 -3.81
CA GLU A 111 0.16 -18.38 -3.60
C GLU A 111 1.33 -17.40 -3.66
N GLY A 112 2.37 -17.63 -2.86
CA GLY A 112 3.56 -16.80 -2.81
C GLY A 112 4.31 -17.03 -1.50
N PHE A 113 5.07 -16.04 -1.06
CA PHE A 113 5.67 -16.05 0.27
C PHE A 113 5.89 -14.64 0.80
N VAL A 114 6.09 -14.55 2.12
CA VAL A 114 6.51 -13.32 2.80
C VAL A 114 7.91 -13.48 3.38
N PHE A 115 8.69 -12.39 3.37
CA PHE A 115 9.64 -12.12 4.46
C PHE A 115 8.87 -11.44 5.60
N PHE A 116 9.07 -11.85 6.84
CA PHE A 116 8.28 -11.34 7.97
C PHE A 116 9.09 -11.03 9.24
N LEU A 117 8.54 -10.11 10.05
CA LEU A 117 8.86 -9.89 11.45
C LEU A 117 7.64 -10.32 12.26
N ILE A 118 7.78 -11.29 13.17
CA ILE A 118 6.70 -11.79 14.04
C ILE A 118 7.09 -11.78 15.51
N ARG A 119 6.14 -11.48 16.41
CA ARG A 119 6.42 -11.47 17.86
C ARG A 119 6.76 -12.84 18.44
N ASP A 120 6.05 -13.91 18.05
CA ASP A 120 6.30 -15.27 18.53
C ASP A 120 6.01 -16.33 17.45
N PRO A 121 6.98 -17.17 17.05
CA PRO A 121 6.80 -18.27 16.09
C PRO A 121 5.84 -19.38 16.56
N GLU A 122 5.47 -19.43 17.84
CA GLU A 122 4.48 -20.37 18.37
C GLU A 122 3.07 -19.74 18.51
N GLU A 123 2.93 -18.42 18.62
CA GLU A 123 1.63 -17.73 18.47
C GLU A 123 1.18 -17.65 17.00
N ALA A 124 2.11 -17.50 16.06
CA ALA A 124 1.87 -17.44 14.60
C ALA A 124 1.34 -18.75 13.97
N GLY A 125 0.86 -19.70 14.80
CA GLY A 125 0.50 -21.06 14.38
C GLY A 125 -0.98 -21.46 14.53
N ALA A 126 -1.76 -20.78 15.38
CA ALA A 126 -3.05 -21.30 15.86
C ALA A 126 -4.20 -21.23 14.83
N ASP A 127 -4.46 -20.06 14.27
CA ASP A 127 -5.52 -19.78 13.27
C ASP A 127 -4.96 -19.33 11.92
N SER A 128 -3.64 -19.45 11.70
CA SER A 128 -2.92 -18.94 10.52
C SER A 128 -3.47 -19.53 9.21
N GLY A 129 -3.94 -18.65 8.33
CA GLY A 129 -4.65 -18.96 7.09
C GLY A 129 -3.75 -19.55 6.01
N ILE A 130 -4.41 -19.99 4.93
CA ILE A 130 -3.82 -20.54 3.71
C ILE A 130 -4.47 -19.78 2.54
N GLY A 131 -3.73 -19.50 1.47
CA GLY A 131 -4.10 -18.50 0.44
C GLY A 131 -3.13 -17.31 0.50
N GLY A 132 -3.57 -16.13 0.05
CA GLY A 132 -2.93 -14.81 0.32
C GLY A 132 -2.80 -14.42 1.81
N TYR A 133 -2.90 -15.37 2.76
CA TYR A 133 -2.49 -15.19 4.15
C TYR A 133 -1.07 -15.74 4.43
N PHE A 134 -0.47 -16.43 3.46
CA PHE A 134 0.88 -17.03 3.44
C PHE A 134 1.26 -17.93 4.63
N GLY A 135 0.31 -18.32 5.47
CA GLY A 135 0.56 -18.91 6.77
C GLY A 135 1.03 -17.93 7.86
N ALA A 136 1.25 -16.65 7.52
CA ALA A 136 1.72 -15.60 8.43
C ALA A 136 0.56 -14.91 9.17
N PHE A 137 -0.56 -14.70 8.49
CA PHE A 137 -1.74 -14.04 9.04
C PHE A 137 -2.84 -15.04 9.42
N PRO A 138 -3.70 -14.75 10.41
CA PRO A 138 -4.87 -15.57 10.70
C PRO A 138 -5.86 -15.58 9.53
N SER A 139 -6.70 -16.62 9.45
CA SER A 139 -7.77 -16.74 8.43
C SER A 139 -8.87 -15.67 8.49
N SER A 140 -8.79 -14.74 9.46
CA SER A 140 -9.57 -13.51 9.54
C SER A 140 -8.98 -12.35 8.71
N GLY A 141 -7.78 -12.48 8.15
CA GLY A 141 -7.04 -11.40 7.49
C GLY A 141 -6.38 -10.41 8.46
N GLU A 142 -6.93 -10.20 9.66
CA GLU A 142 -6.46 -9.23 10.67
C GLU A 142 -5.95 -9.91 11.97
N THR A 143 -4.89 -9.35 12.57
CA THR A 143 -4.35 -9.75 13.90
C THR A 143 -4.11 -8.55 14.82
N THR A 144 -4.03 -8.78 16.13
CA THR A 144 -3.54 -7.81 17.14
C THR A 144 -2.15 -8.16 17.69
N VAL A 145 -1.54 -9.22 17.15
CA VAL A 145 -0.14 -9.58 17.36
C VAL A 145 0.71 -8.74 16.38
N PRO A 146 1.76 -8.04 16.86
CA PRO A 146 2.77 -7.42 16.01
C PRO A 146 3.32 -8.40 14.96
N THR A 147 2.93 -8.15 13.72
CA THR A 147 3.32 -8.89 12.52
C THR A 147 3.50 -7.87 11.39
N ILE A 148 4.70 -7.81 10.84
CA ILE A 148 5.01 -7.03 9.63
C ILE A 148 5.45 -8.03 8.57
N ALA A 149 4.97 -7.91 7.35
CA ALA A 149 5.45 -8.73 6.24
C ALA A 149 5.70 -7.90 4.98
N VAL A 150 6.57 -8.44 4.12
CA VAL A 150 6.78 -8.02 2.74
C VAL A 150 6.53 -9.24 1.86
N GLU A 151 5.45 -9.18 1.09
CA GLU A 151 4.95 -10.28 0.27
C GLU A 151 5.54 -10.29 -1.14
N PHE A 152 5.55 -11.47 -1.74
CA PHE A 152 5.93 -11.74 -3.13
C PHE A 152 4.85 -12.63 -3.73
N ASP A 153 3.70 -12.04 -4.06
CA ASP A 153 2.47 -12.73 -4.43
C ASP A 153 2.42 -13.08 -5.94
N THR A 154 1.82 -14.23 -6.21
CA THR A 154 1.63 -14.86 -7.52
C THR A 154 0.20 -15.34 -7.76
N SER A 155 -0.73 -14.97 -6.88
CA SER A 155 -2.18 -15.17 -6.93
C SER A 155 -2.93 -13.82 -6.99
N ASP A 156 -4.21 -13.89 -7.40
CA ASP A 156 -5.17 -12.78 -7.44
C ASP A 156 -6.36 -13.27 -6.62
N ASP A 157 -6.30 -13.02 -5.31
CA ASP A 157 -7.20 -13.43 -4.24
C ASP A 157 -8.06 -12.22 -3.79
N PRO A 158 -9.28 -12.04 -4.33
CA PRO A 158 -10.21 -10.99 -3.91
C PRO A 158 -10.53 -10.88 -2.40
N PRO A 159 -10.29 -11.87 -1.52
CA PRO A 159 -10.42 -11.68 -0.06
C PRO A 159 -9.40 -10.73 0.58
N VAL A 160 -8.26 -10.45 -0.08
CA VAL A 160 -7.19 -9.55 0.44
C VAL A 160 -7.05 -8.23 -0.35
N ASP A 161 -7.88 -8.03 -1.39
CA ASP A 161 -7.90 -6.85 -2.27
C ASP A 161 -6.65 -6.68 -3.18
N ASP A 162 -6.11 -7.81 -3.67
CA ASP A 162 -4.94 -7.87 -4.58
C ASP A 162 -5.01 -6.97 -5.82
N ILE A 163 -3.83 -6.50 -6.25
CA ILE A 163 -3.69 -5.65 -7.45
C ILE A 163 -3.44 -6.42 -8.75
N ASP A 164 -2.67 -7.51 -8.70
CA ASP A 164 -2.52 -8.54 -9.74
C ASP A 164 -1.74 -9.77 -9.22
N ALA A 165 -1.77 -10.87 -9.97
CA ALA A 165 -1.08 -12.12 -9.66
C ALA A 165 0.44 -12.11 -9.94
N ASN A 166 1.13 -11.01 -9.66
CA ASN A 166 2.59 -10.84 -9.85
C ASN A 166 3.13 -9.60 -9.08
N HIS A 167 2.81 -9.44 -7.80
CA HIS A 167 3.08 -8.21 -7.06
C HIS A 167 4.00 -8.37 -5.83
N VAL A 168 4.53 -7.24 -5.36
CA VAL A 168 5.22 -7.11 -4.06
C VAL A 168 4.48 -6.07 -3.25
N GLY A 169 4.25 -6.33 -1.98
CA GLY A 169 3.52 -5.44 -1.09
C GLY A 169 4.03 -5.46 0.35
N VAL A 170 3.31 -4.75 1.23
CA VAL A 170 3.73 -4.46 2.61
C VAL A 170 2.54 -4.59 3.54
N ASP A 171 2.64 -5.52 4.49
CA ASP A 171 1.58 -5.89 5.41
C ASP A 171 1.87 -5.42 6.84
N LEU A 172 0.84 -4.91 7.52
CA LEU A 172 0.95 -4.33 8.86
C LEU A 172 -0.17 -4.82 9.77
N ASN A 173 0.07 -5.89 10.52
CA ASN A 173 -0.90 -6.64 11.33
C ASN A 173 -2.12 -7.18 10.55
N THR A 174 -2.08 -7.15 9.21
CA THR A 174 -3.11 -7.72 8.34
C THR A 174 -2.51 -8.12 7.00
N ALA A 175 -3.09 -9.13 6.34
CA ALA A 175 -2.79 -9.52 4.96
C ALA A 175 -3.42 -8.59 3.90
N HIS A 176 -3.99 -7.46 4.31
CA HIS A 176 -4.39 -6.39 3.38
C HIS A 176 -3.21 -5.42 3.22
N SER A 177 -2.49 -5.58 2.12
CA SER A 177 -1.30 -4.80 1.78
C SER A 177 -1.56 -3.28 1.86
N VAL A 178 -0.80 -2.56 2.71
CA VAL A 178 -0.95 -1.10 2.86
C VAL A 178 -0.40 -0.33 1.65
N GLN A 179 0.47 -0.96 0.87
CA GLN A 179 0.93 -0.52 -0.44
C GLN A 179 1.49 -1.73 -1.21
N ALA A 180 0.94 -1.99 -2.40
CA ALA A 180 1.42 -3.03 -3.32
C ALA A 180 1.88 -2.44 -4.67
N VAL A 181 2.82 -3.10 -5.33
CA VAL A 181 3.37 -2.76 -6.66
C VAL A 181 3.60 -4.02 -7.50
N SER A 182 3.05 -4.03 -8.72
CA SER A 182 3.25 -5.13 -9.68
C SER A 182 4.72 -5.24 -10.11
N CYS A 183 5.32 -6.43 -9.96
CA CYS A 183 6.66 -6.76 -10.45
C CYS A 183 6.79 -6.61 -11.97
N SER A 184 5.65 -6.60 -12.67
CA SER A 184 5.55 -6.36 -14.11
C SER A 184 6.12 -5.00 -14.53
N GLN A 185 6.23 -4.03 -13.61
CA GLN A 185 6.85 -2.72 -13.88
C GLN A 185 8.34 -2.84 -14.22
N GLU A 186 9.09 -3.67 -13.47
CA GLU A 186 10.49 -4.00 -13.74
C GLU A 186 10.65 -5.20 -14.71
N GLN A 187 9.56 -5.58 -15.41
CA GLN A 187 9.49 -6.73 -16.31
C GLN A 187 9.77 -8.09 -15.63
N ILE A 188 9.69 -8.15 -14.30
CA ILE A 188 9.95 -9.35 -13.51
C ILE A 188 8.67 -10.18 -13.39
N LYS A 189 8.81 -11.50 -13.45
CA LYS A 189 7.74 -12.47 -13.26
C LYS A 189 8.12 -13.44 -12.15
N LEU A 190 7.56 -13.24 -10.97
CA LEU A 190 7.92 -13.94 -9.73
C LEU A 190 7.91 -15.47 -9.87
N TYR A 191 6.85 -16.00 -10.49
CA TYR A 191 6.60 -17.43 -10.66
C TYR A 191 7.26 -18.08 -11.90
N ALA A 192 8.26 -17.45 -12.50
CA ALA A 192 8.93 -17.96 -13.70
C ALA A 192 9.94 -19.11 -13.44
N GLY A 193 10.18 -19.51 -12.19
CA GLY A 193 11.27 -20.43 -11.82
C GLY A 193 12.67 -19.84 -12.02
N ALA A 194 12.77 -18.54 -12.31
CA ALA A 194 14.02 -17.81 -12.41
C ALA A 194 14.53 -17.44 -10.99
N ARG A 195 15.84 -17.50 -10.77
CA ARG A 195 16.42 -17.00 -9.52
C ARG A 195 16.30 -15.47 -9.49
N LEU A 196 15.62 -14.98 -8.47
CA LEU A 196 15.46 -13.56 -8.17
C LEU A 196 16.25 -13.20 -6.91
N VAL A 197 16.53 -11.91 -6.75
CA VAL A 197 17.15 -11.34 -5.55
C VAL A 197 16.26 -10.22 -5.05
N ALA A 198 15.87 -10.28 -3.78
CA ALA A 198 15.23 -9.17 -3.09
C ALA A 198 16.22 -8.49 -2.14
N TRP A 199 16.03 -7.19 -1.97
CA TRP A 199 16.55 -6.42 -0.84
C TRP A 199 15.38 -5.67 -0.22
N ILE A 200 15.27 -5.69 1.11
CA ILE A 200 14.33 -4.86 1.86
C ILE A 200 15.16 -4.03 2.83
N ASP A 201 15.02 -2.71 2.74
CA ASP A 201 15.76 -1.72 3.52
C ASP A 201 14.75 -0.87 4.31
N TYR A 202 14.90 -0.79 5.64
CA TYR A 202 14.12 0.11 6.50
C TYR A 202 15.04 1.05 7.28
N HIS A 203 14.81 2.35 7.15
CA HIS A 203 15.56 3.42 7.80
C HIS A 203 14.68 4.18 8.80
N ASP A 204 14.81 3.90 10.10
CA ASP A 204 14.07 4.56 11.18
C ASP A 204 14.21 6.10 11.17
N PRO A 205 15.40 6.71 10.97
CA PRO A 205 15.54 8.17 11.11
C PRO A 205 14.70 8.98 10.13
N VAL A 206 14.49 8.43 8.92
CA VAL A 206 13.72 9.06 7.83
C VAL A 206 12.38 8.35 7.57
N LYS A 207 12.07 7.30 8.34
CA LYS A 207 10.86 6.46 8.22
C LYS A 207 10.63 5.99 6.78
N SER A 208 11.68 5.45 6.14
CA SER A 208 11.62 4.97 4.76
C SER A 208 11.72 3.45 4.73
N LEU A 209 10.79 2.80 4.02
CA LEU A 209 10.85 1.38 3.67
C LEU A 209 10.99 1.26 2.16
N GLU A 210 12.01 0.53 1.70
CA GLU A 210 12.30 0.28 0.29
C GLU A 210 12.41 -1.21 0.01
N VAL A 211 11.76 -1.69 -1.06
CA VAL A 211 11.89 -3.06 -1.58
C VAL A 211 12.43 -3.02 -3.00
N ARG A 212 13.51 -3.74 -3.25
CA ARG A 212 14.19 -3.86 -4.54
C ARG A 212 14.15 -5.31 -5.00
N LEU A 213 13.98 -5.53 -6.30
CA LEU A 213 13.89 -6.87 -6.91
C LEU A 213 14.70 -6.92 -8.20
N ALA A 214 15.45 -8.00 -8.44
CA ALA A 214 16.23 -8.19 -9.67
C ALA A 214 16.33 -9.67 -10.09
N ASN A 215 16.59 -9.94 -11.37
CA ASN A 215 16.97 -11.29 -11.82
C ASN A 215 18.43 -11.57 -11.46
N PHE A 216 18.70 -12.62 -10.67
CA PHE A 216 20.05 -13.03 -10.27
C PHE A 216 20.98 -13.27 -11.48
N SER A 217 20.41 -13.75 -12.59
CA SER A 217 21.13 -14.00 -13.86
C SER A 217 21.59 -12.74 -14.60
N GLN A 218 21.06 -11.57 -14.27
CA GLN A 218 21.51 -10.27 -14.79
C GLN A 218 22.61 -9.63 -13.92
N GLY A 219 22.95 -10.25 -12.79
CA GLY A 219 23.94 -9.80 -11.83
C GLY A 219 23.34 -9.54 -10.44
N VAL A 220 24.16 -9.68 -9.40
CA VAL A 220 23.75 -9.48 -7.98
C VAL A 220 23.87 -8.03 -7.51
N ALA A 221 23.89 -7.07 -8.45
CA ALA A 221 23.98 -5.65 -8.12
C ALA A 221 22.61 -5.13 -7.67
N ARG A 222 22.53 -4.59 -6.44
CA ARG A 222 21.33 -3.96 -5.89
C ARG A 222 20.84 -2.83 -6.81
N PRO A 223 19.58 -2.85 -7.30
CA PRO A 223 19.00 -1.78 -8.10
C PRO A 223 19.05 -0.41 -7.40
N ALA A 224 19.36 0.65 -8.15
CA ALA A 224 19.37 2.01 -7.62
C ALA A 224 17.95 2.49 -7.27
N THR A 225 17.00 2.24 -8.18
CA THR A 225 15.56 2.45 -7.96
C THR A 225 14.97 1.28 -7.19
N ALA A 226 14.10 1.55 -6.21
CA ALA A 226 13.29 0.53 -5.55
C ALA A 226 11.99 0.28 -6.33
N LEU A 227 11.54 -0.97 -6.36
CA LEU A 227 10.24 -1.36 -6.94
C LEU A 227 9.10 -0.78 -6.09
N LEU A 228 9.26 -0.83 -4.77
CA LEU A 228 8.37 -0.22 -3.79
C LEU A 228 9.22 0.70 -2.90
N ASN A 229 8.80 1.95 -2.73
CA ASN A 229 9.32 2.87 -1.73
C ASN A 229 8.14 3.57 -1.08
N MET A 230 8.15 3.67 0.26
CA MET A 230 7.15 4.40 1.01
C MET A 230 7.75 5.08 2.25
N THR A 231 7.16 6.21 2.64
CA THR A 231 7.40 6.82 3.96
C THR A 231 6.41 6.21 4.95
N LEU A 232 6.90 5.39 5.86
CA LEU A 232 6.12 4.56 6.78
C LEU A 232 6.86 4.45 8.12
N ASP A 233 6.16 4.68 9.23
CA ASP A 233 6.68 4.42 10.57
C ASP A 233 6.27 3.03 11.04
N LEU A 234 7.24 2.12 11.17
CA LEU A 234 7.01 0.75 11.65
C LEU A 234 6.87 0.68 13.18
N THR A 235 7.25 1.73 13.92
CA THR A 235 7.24 1.74 15.40
C THR A 235 5.91 1.28 16.04
N PRO A 236 4.71 1.64 15.52
CA PRO A 236 3.43 1.15 16.06
C PRO A 236 3.12 -0.34 15.81
N PHE A 237 3.87 -0.98 14.91
CA PHE A 237 3.68 -2.36 14.45
C PHE A 237 4.79 -3.31 14.94
N LEU A 238 5.79 -2.78 15.64
CA LEU A 238 6.89 -3.53 16.22
C LEU A 238 6.62 -3.89 17.69
N ALA A 239 7.03 -5.09 18.10
CA ALA A 239 7.25 -5.42 19.50
C ALA A 239 8.71 -5.10 19.91
N PRO A 240 9.03 -4.96 21.20
CA PRO A 240 10.40 -4.70 21.65
C PRO A 240 11.41 -5.73 21.15
N THR A 241 10.99 -6.99 21.07
CA THR A 241 11.72 -8.08 20.42
C THR A 241 10.81 -8.84 19.46
N MET A 242 11.34 -9.27 18.31
CA MET A 242 10.63 -10.03 17.28
C MET A 242 11.59 -11.01 16.59
N TYR A 243 11.05 -11.99 15.88
CA TYR A 243 11.79 -12.95 15.06
C TYR A 243 11.66 -12.58 13.59
N VAL A 244 12.76 -12.72 12.84
CA VAL A 244 12.80 -12.56 11.39
C VAL A 244 12.80 -13.90 10.68
N GLY A 245 12.27 -13.95 9.45
CA GLY A 245 12.25 -15.17 8.66
C GLY A 245 11.34 -15.10 7.44
N PHE A 246 10.83 -16.26 7.05
CA PHE A 246 9.91 -16.41 5.92
C PHE A 246 8.72 -17.30 6.24
N SER A 247 7.60 -17.08 5.55
CA SER A 247 6.40 -17.91 5.58
C SER A 247 5.83 -18.09 4.18
N ALA A 248 5.43 -19.32 3.84
CA ALA A 248 4.67 -19.62 2.61
C ALA A 248 3.55 -20.63 2.90
N SER A 249 2.52 -20.62 2.07
CA SER A 249 1.42 -21.59 2.13
C SER A 249 0.84 -21.87 0.75
N THR A 250 0.23 -23.04 0.55
CA THR A 250 -0.58 -23.35 -0.64
C THR A 250 -1.83 -24.15 -0.27
N PHE A 251 -2.92 -23.96 -1.03
CA PHE A 251 -4.11 -24.81 -0.88
C PHE A 251 -3.89 -26.23 -1.43
N THR A 252 -4.73 -27.19 -1.01
CA THR A 252 -4.71 -28.57 -1.51
C THR A 252 -4.81 -28.63 -3.04
N GLY A 253 -3.73 -29.07 -3.69
CA GLY A 253 -3.65 -29.17 -5.15
C GLY A 253 -3.25 -27.87 -5.87
N GLN A 254 -3.03 -26.79 -5.12
CA GLN A 254 -2.17 -25.69 -5.54
C GLN A 254 -0.72 -26.09 -5.20
N GLU A 255 0.03 -26.37 -6.25
CA GLU A 255 1.41 -26.81 -6.17
C GLU A 255 2.30 -25.64 -6.60
N GLN A 256 3.08 -25.12 -5.64
CA GLN A 256 4.15 -24.13 -5.84
C GLN A 256 5.36 -24.51 -4.99
N GLU A 257 6.54 -24.51 -5.60
CA GLU A 257 7.81 -24.62 -4.88
C GLU A 257 8.30 -23.21 -4.50
N VAL A 258 8.58 -22.99 -3.22
CA VAL A 258 9.21 -21.76 -2.71
C VAL A 258 10.53 -22.13 -2.04
N ALA A 259 11.61 -21.60 -2.61
CA ALA A 259 12.99 -21.98 -2.31
C ALA A 259 13.88 -20.74 -2.09
N ILE A 260 14.58 -20.68 -0.95
CA ILE A 260 15.55 -19.63 -0.59
C ILE A 260 16.97 -20.22 -0.60
N TYR A 261 17.88 -19.64 -1.38
CA TYR A 261 19.24 -20.13 -1.64
C TYR A 261 20.35 -19.40 -0.87
N SER A 262 20.07 -18.19 -0.39
CA SER A 262 20.92 -17.41 0.51
C SER A 262 20.07 -16.39 1.25
N TRP A 263 20.50 -15.99 2.45
CA TRP A 263 19.80 -14.97 3.24
C TRP A 263 20.78 -14.22 4.16
N SER A 264 20.81 -12.90 4.03
CA SER A 264 21.52 -12.00 4.94
C SER A 264 20.51 -11.13 5.70
N PHE A 265 20.78 -10.84 6.96
CA PHE A 265 20.05 -9.85 7.76
C PHE A 265 21.03 -9.00 8.57
N ASP A 266 20.77 -7.70 8.62
CA ASP A 266 21.50 -6.71 9.39
C ASP A 266 20.50 -5.76 10.07
N SER A 267 20.73 -5.38 11.32
CA SER A 267 19.94 -4.35 12.01
C SER A 267 20.79 -3.49 12.95
N GLU A 268 20.72 -2.17 12.78
CA GLU A 268 21.49 -1.16 13.52
C GLU A 268 20.60 -0.06 14.11
N LEU A 269 21.07 0.59 15.18
CA LEU A 269 20.39 1.76 15.75
C LEU A 269 20.95 3.05 15.12
N GLU A 270 20.57 3.33 13.87
CA GLU A 270 21.00 4.53 13.15
C GLU A 270 20.88 5.82 13.98
N PRO A 271 21.80 6.80 13.87
CA PRO A 271 21.66 8.10 14.52
C PRO A 271 20.35 8.81 14.13
N PRO A 272 19.75 9.64 15.02
CA PRO A 272 18.58 10.45 14.66
C PRO A 272 18.85 11.34 13.45
N ALA A 273 17.84 11.52 12.60
CA ALA A 273 17.97 12.32 11.39
C ALA A 273 18.41 13.76 11.72
N PRO A 274 19.27 14.38 10.87
CA PRO A 274 19.70 15.75 11.11
C PRO A 274 18.49 16.69 11.16
N PRO A 275 18.48 17.67 12.08
CA PRO A 275 17.36 18.60 12.20
C PRO A 275 17.14 19.33 10.86
N PRO A 276 15.89 19.65 10.50
CA PRO A 276 15.60 20.35 9.25
C PRO A 276 16.38 21.67 9.18
N PRO A 277 16.83 22.10 7.99
CA PRO A 277 17.56 23.34 7.84
C PRO A 277 16.73 24.51 8.40
N PRO A 278 17.36 25.52 9.03
CA PRO A 278 16.64 26.65 9.59
C PRO A 278 15.80 27.31 8.49
N PRO A 279 14.57 27.76 8.80
CA PRO A 279 13.70 28.35 7.80
C PRO A 279 14.41 29.53 7.13
N ASN A 280 14.31 29.59 5.79
CA ASN A 280 14.90 30.67 5.00
C ASN A 280 14.53 32.02 5.63
N PRO A 281 15.49 32.97 5.77
CA PRO A 281 15.17 34.28 6.33
C PRO A 281 14.05 34.92 5.50
N PRO A 282 13.11 35.65 6.14
CA PRO A 282 11.99 36.23 5.43
C PRO A 282 12.51 37.09 4.27
N PRO A 283 11.87 37.03 3.09
CA PRO A 283 12.33 37.77 1.93
C PRO A 283 12.44 39.25 2.29
N SER A 284 13.55 39.88 1.89
CA SER A 284 13.80 41.29 2.18
C SER A 284 12.59 42.13 1.76
N PRO A 285 12.15 43.10 2.58
CA PRO A 285 11.01 43.92 2.23
C PRO A 285 11.24 44.56 0.85
N PRO A 286 10.21 44.62 -0.01
CA PRO A 286 10.37 45.18 -1.35
C PRO A 286 10.93 46.61 -1.24
N PRO A 287 11.83 47.02 -2.16
CA PRO A 287 12.38 48.37 -2.14
C PRO A 287 11.23 49.38 -2.15
N PRO A 288 11.35 50.50 -1.40
CA PRO A 288 10.27 51.47 -1.28
C PRO A 288 9.83 51.93 -2.67
N SER A 289 8.51 51.94 -2.91
CA SER A 289 7.92 52.36 -4.17
C SER A 289 8.53 53.69 -4.63
N PRO A 290 8.93 53.83 -5.91
CA PRO A 290 9.46 55.10 -6.40
C PRO A 290 8.45 56.22 -6.12
N PRO A 291 8.92 57.45 -5.80
CA PRO A 291 8.03 58.55 -5.51
C PRO A 291 7.07 58.77 -6.70
N PRO A 292 5.80 59.14 -6.44
CA PRO A 292 4.84 59.35 -7.52
C PRO A 292 5.38 60.40 -8.50
N PRO A 293 5.17 60.21 -9.82
CA PRO A 293 5.66 61.15 -10.81
C PRO A 293 5.11 62.55 -10.51
N SER A 294 5.96 63.57 -10.70
CA SER A 294 5.57 64.97 -10.49
C SER A 294 4.29 65.28 -11.28
N PRO A 295 3.35 66.07 -10.71
CA PRO A 295 2.12 66.40 -11.42
C PRO A 295 2.46 67.08 -12.76
N PRO A 296 1.71 66.77 -13.84
CA PRO A 296 1.98 67.37 -15.14
C PRO A 296 1.89 68.90 -15.06
N PRO A 297 2.70 69.63 -15.85
CA PRO A 297 2.61 71.09 -15.89
C PRO A 297 1.18 71.53 -16.26
N PRO A 298 0.69 72.64 -15.70
CA PRO A 298 -0.68 73.08 -15.95
C PRO A 298 -0.92 73.33 -17.44
N SER A 299 -2.04 72.82 -17.95
CA SER A 299 -2.45 72.99 -19.34
C SER A 299 -2.41 74.46 -19.77
N PRO A 300 -1.93 74.78 -20.98
CA PRO A 300 -1.92 76.16 -21.46
C PRO A 300 -3.36 76.72 -21.49
N PRO A 301 -3.55 78.03 -21.23
CA PRO A 301 -4.87 78.64 -21.23
C PRO A 301 -5.53 78.52 -22.61
N PRO A 302 -6.88 78.40 -22.66
CA PRO A 302 -7.59 78.28 -23.93
C PRO A 302 -7.35 79.51 -24.82
N PRO A 303 -7.30 79.35 -26.16
CA PRO A 303 -7.12 80.47 -27.08
C PRO A 303 -8.27 81.47 -26.92
N ARG A 304 -7.96 82.77 -27.03
CA ARG A 304 -8.94 83.84 -26.91
C ARG A 304 -9.99 83.74 -28.01
N SER A 305 -11.25 83.99 -27.65
CA SER A 305 -12.38 84.04 -28.59
C SER A 305 -12.10 85.00 -29.75
N PRO A 306 -12.46 84.66 -31.00
CA PRO A 306 -12.34 85.58 -32.12
C PRO A 306 -13.27 86.80 -31.96
N PRO A 307 -12.93 87.96 -32.55
CA PRO A 307 -13.77 89.16 -32.49
C PRO A 307 -15.09 88.99 -33.28
N PRO A 308 -16.15 89.75 -32.93
CA PRO A 308 -17.43 89.68 -33.64
C PRO A 308 -17.33 90.20 -35.09
N PRO A 309 -18.18 89.70 -36.01
CA PRO A 309 -18.18 90.12 -37.41
C PRO A 309 -18.70 91.56 -37.61
N ALA A 310 -18.23 92.19 -38.69
CA ALA A 310 -18.65 93.54 -39.10
C ALA A 310 -20.09 93.56 -39.69
N PRO A 311 -20.82 94.68 -39.61
CA PRO A 311 -22.19 94.79 -40.09
C PRO A 311 -22.31 94.80 -41.64
N SER A 312 -23.39 94.22 -42.14
CA SER A 312 -23.69 94.10 -43.58
C SER A 312 -24.26 95.39 -44.20
N PRO A 313 -24.00 95.67 -45.50
CA PRO A 313 -24.62 96.77 -46.24
C PRO A 313 -26.11 96.53 -46.58
N PRO A 314 -26.88 97.58 -46.94
CA PRO A 314 -28.34 97.52 -47.04
C PRO A 314 -28.91 96.92 -48.35
N LEU A 315 -30.19 96.53 -48.28
CA LEU A 315 -31.01 95.96 -49.36
C LEU A 315 -31.60 97.03 -50.32
N PRO A 316 -31.83 96.68 -51.59
CA PRO A 316 -32.82 97.31 -52.46
C PRO A 316 -34.10 96.46 -52.64
N ASP A 317 -35.25 97.14 -52.71
CA ASP A 317 -36.62 96.62 -52.93
C ASP A 317 -37.18 97.20 -54.26
N PRO A 318 -38.34 96.75 -54.81
CA PRO A 318 -38.94 95.41 -54.84
C PRO A 318 -39.56 95.09 -56.26
N ARG A 319 -40.70 94.35 -56.30
CA ARG A 319 -41.73 94.23 -57.39
C ARG A 319 -41.52 93.10 -58.45
N PRO A 320 -42.60 92.59 -59.13
CA PRO A 320 -43.31 91.41 -58.61
C PRO A 320 -43.68 90.27 -59.61
N SER A 321 -44.04 89.10 -59.06
CA SER A 321 -45.19 88.17 -59.35
C SER A 321 -45.76 87.97 -60.78
N PRO A 322 -46.36 86.81 -61.16
CA PRO A 322 -47.23 85.97 -60.29
C PRO A 322 -47.34 84.42 -60.53
N PHE A 323 -48.18 83.78 -59.68
CA PHE A 323 -48.99 82.55 -59.84
C PHE A 323 -48.57 81.16 -59.29
N ALA A 324 -49.55 80.59 -58.56
CA ALA A 324 -49.99 79.17 -58.48
C ALA A 324 -49.29 78.15 -57.55
N SER A 325 -49.92 77.97 -56.38
CA SER A 325 -49.97 76.82 -55.45
C SER A 325 -50.31 75.46 -56.11
N PRO A 326 -50.29 74.28 -55.39
CA PRO A 326 -50.09 74.01 -53.96
C PRO A 326 -49.02 72.90 -53.72
N SER A 327 -48.96 71.99 -52.71
CA SER A 327 -49.77 71.63 -51.51
C SER A 327 -48.96 70.80 -50.49
N GLN A 328 -49.25 70.97 -49.19
CA GLN A 328 -49.30 69.98 -48.06
C GLN A 328 -48.14 68.96 -47.83
N SER A 329 -47.43 68.96 -46.69
CA SER A 329 -47.77 68.60 -45.28
C SER A 329 -47.57 67.09 -44.96
N ALA A 330 -47.23 66.62 -43.75
CA ALA A 330 -47.02 67.26 -42.44
C ALA A 330 -45.93 66.53 -41.59
N SER A 331 -45.72 66.99 -40.34
CA SER A 331 -44.83 66.44 -39.28
C SER A 331 -45.68 66.28 -37.97
N PRO A 332 -45.23 66.19 -36.69
CA PRO A 332 -43.89 65.96 -36.07
C PRO A 332 -43.87 65.08 -34.77
N ARG A 333 -42.71 64.99 -34.07
CA ARG A 333 -42.47 64.64 -32.61
C ARG A 333 -42.79 63.19 -32.15
N GLY A 334 -42.23 62.64 -31.05
CA GLY A 334 -41.12 63.09 -30.17
C GLY A 334 -41.03 62.32 -28.80
N HIS A 335 -39.97 62.60 -28.01
CA HIS A 335 -39.78 62.37 -26.54
C HIS A 335 -39.31 61.02 -25.89
N HIS A 336 -38.23 61.15 -25.10
CA HIS A 336 -37.96 60.64 -23.72
C HIS A 336 -37.52 59.19 -23.33
N GLN A 337 -36.36 59.14 -22.62
CA GLN A 337 -36.02 58.36 -21.39
C GLN A 337 -35.89 56.81 -21.45
N ARG A 338 -35.28 56.08 -20.48
CA ARG A 338 -34.04 56.23 -19.63
C ARG A 338 -33.81 54.87 -18.88
N LEU A 339 -32.59 54.61 -18.38
CA LEU A 339 -32.18 53.53 -17.43
C LEU A 339 -31.95 52.12 -18.06
N GLY A 340 -31.11 51.24 -17.45
CA GLY A 340 -31.13 49.81 -17.82
C GLY A 340 -29.96 48.82 -17.57
N ALA A 341 -28.90 49.11 -16.80
CA ALA A 341 -27.93 48.12 -16.26
C ALA A 341 -27.04 47.23 -17.22
N ILE A 342 -26.06 46.58 -16.60
CA ILE A 342 -24.88 45.77 -17.05
C ILE A 342 -24.94 44.46 -16.21
N PRO A 343 -24.41 43.24 -16.59
CA PRO A 343 -23.06 42.96 -17.14
C PRO A 343 -22.87 41.78 -18.15
N LEU A 344 -21.59 41.64 -18.57
CA LEU A 344 -20.73 40.46 -18.91
C LEU A 344 -21.34 39.03 -19.10
N ALA A 345 -20.72 38.07 -19.82
CA ALA A 345 -19.28 37.81 -20.01
C ALA A 345 -18.86 37.16 -21.36
N GLN A 346 -17.61 36.66 -21.42
CA GLN A 346 -16.78 36.42 -22.62
C GLN A 346 -16.85 35.00 -23.24
N GLN A 347 -16.39 34.87 -24.49
CA GLN A 347 -15.91 33.65 -25.18
C GLN A 347 -14.36 33.48 -24.97
N PRO A 348 -13.61 32.47 -25.49
CA PRO A 348 -13.88 31.44 -26.52
C PRO A 348 -13.44 30.00 -26.06
N PRO A 349 -12.92 29.00 -26.85
CA PRO A 349 -11.97 29.03 -27.99
C PRO A 349 -12.39 28.24 -29.27
N ARG A 350 -11.52 28.22 -30.30
CA ARG A 350 -11.63 27.36 -31.51
C ARG A 350 -10.60 26.21 -31.49
N ARG A 351 -10.89 25.12 -32.21
CA ARG A 351 -9.97 24.00 -32.54
C ARG A 351 -9.46 24.08 -33.99
N GLN A 352 -8.28 23.47 -34.26
CA GLN A 352 -7.87 22.62 -35.42
C GLN A 352 -6.32 22.57 -35.49
N LEU A 353 -5.63 21.55 -36.03
CA LEU A 353 -5.97 20.39 -36.88
C LEU A 353 -5.02 19.17 -36.60
N GLU A 354 -5.30 17.99 -37.16
CA GLU A 354 -4.39 16.81 -37.19
C GLU A 354 -3.37 16.89 -38.36
N PRO A 355 -2.47 15.89 -38.53
CA PRO A 355 -2.76 14.88 -39.58
C PRO A 355 -2.50 13.40 -39.19
N GLN A 356 -3.07 12.48 -39.98
CA GLN A 356 -3.11 11.02 -39.77
C GLN A 356 -2.04 10.23 -40.54
N TRP A 357 -1.73 9.00 -40.10
CA TRP A 357 -1.27 7.91 -40.99
C TRP A 357 -1.82 6.52 -40.59
N HIS A 358 -2.47 5.87 -41.58
CA HIS A 358 -2.80 4.45 -41.83
C HIS A 358 -3.15 3.40 -40.74
N GLN A 359 -3.98 2.43 -41.14
CA GLN A 359 -4.47 1.26 -40.37
C GLN A 359 -4.15 -0.08 -41.05
N ARG A 360 -4.02 -1.17 -40.27
CA ARG A 360 -4.61 -2.54 -40.44
C ARG A 360 -3.78 -3.60 -39.66
N PRO A 361 -4.34 -4.76 -39.27
CA PRO A 361 -5.67 -5.01 -38.70
C PRO A 361 -5.63 -5.93 -37.43
N GLN A 362 -6.69 -5.94 -36.60
CA GLN A 362 -6.78 -6.83 -35.43
C GLN A 362 -7.32 -8.25 -35.75
N PRO A 363 -6.92 -9.29 -35.00
CA PRO A 363 -7.57 -10.61 -35.01
C PRO A 363 -8.67 -10.78 -33.93
N ALA A 364 -9.92 -10.93 -34.39
CA ALA A 364 -11.06 -11.64 -33.80
C ALA A 364 -11.23 -11.83 -32.26
N HIS A 365 -12.30 -11.23 -31.70
CA HIS A 365 -12.89 -11.65 -30.42
C HIS A 365 -13.54 -13.06 -30.51
N HIS A 366 -13.07 -14.03 -29.72
CA HIS A 366 -13.79 -15.31 -29.54
C HIS A 366 -14.84 -15.26 -28.41
N ARG A 367 -16.06 -14.87 -28.78
CA ARG A 367 -17.26 -14.77 -27.94
C ARG A 367 -17.74 -16.16 -27.45
N ARG A 368 -17.17 -16.69 -26.36
CA ARG A 368 -17.64 -17.97 -25.75
C ARG A 368 -19.07 -17.82 -25.21
N GLN A 369 -19.95 -18.72 -25.67
CA GLN A 369 -21.37 -18.73 -25.27
C GLN A 369 -21.55 -19.41 -23.91
N ARG A 370 -22.36 -18.81 -23.02
CA ARG A 370 -22.81 -19.45 -21.78
C ARG A 370 -23.77 -20.60 -22.11
N ARG A 371 -23.36 -21.86 -21.91
CA ARG A 371 -24.28 -23.02 -21.95
C ARG A 371 -24.98 -23.17 -20.60
N ARG A 372 -26.31 -23.20 -20.62
CA ARG A 372 -27.13 -23.59 -19.46
C ARG A 372 -27.08 -25.11 -19.28
N TRP A 373 -27.09 -25.56 -18.03
CA TRP A 373 -27.59 -26.88 -17.64
C TRP A 373 -28.80 -26.69 -16.70
N PRO A 374 -29.77 -27.63 -16.66
CA PRO A 374 -30.98 -27.50 -15.86
C PRO A 374 -30.76 -27.95 -14.41
N GLY A 375 -31.39 -27.27 -13.46
CA GLY A 375 -31.48 -27.72 -12.06
C GLY A 375 -32.79 -28.45 -11.75
N PRO A 376 -32.83 -29.28 -10.69
CA PRO A 376 -34.07 -29.78 -10.09
C PRO A 376 -34.75 -28.68 -9.23
N ARG A 377 -35.98 -28.95 -8.77
CA ARG A 377 -36.87 -27.93 -8.19
C ARG A 377 -36.81 -27.82 -6.66
N ALA A 378 -36.91 -26.57 -6.21
CA ALA A 378 -37.48 -26.05 -4.96
C ALA A 378 -37.98 -27.02 -3.86
N GLY A 379 -37.49 -26.78 -2.64
CA GLY A 379 -38.13 -27.16 -1.37
C GLY A 379 -37.76 -26.13 -0.31
N ALA A 380 -38.63 -25.14 -0.06
CA ALA A 380 -38.33 -24.03 0.85
C ALA A 380 -38.84 -24.29 2.26
N ASN A 381 -38.06 -23.93 3.29
CA ASN A 381 -38.65 -23.47 4.55
C ASN A 381 -37.75 -22.57 5.41
N ARG A 382 -38.42 -21.77 6.23
CA ARG A 382 -38.01 -20.56 6.95
C ARG A 382 -36.81 -20.67 7.91
N VAL A 383 -36.17 -19.51 8.09
CA VAL A 383 -35.28 -19.15 9.21
C VAL A 383 -35.95 -19.33 10.58
N LEU A 384 -35.20 -19.87 11.54
CA LEU A 384 -35.32 -19.53 12.97
C LEU A 384 -34.03 -19.92 13.71
N LEU A 385 -33.26 -18.94 14.18
CA LEU A 385 -32.12 -19.17 15.08
C LEU A 385 -32.64 -19.39 16.51
N LEU A 386 -32.12 -20.40 17.22
CA LEU A 386 -32.37 -20.55 18.65
C LEU A 386 -31.16 -21.21 19.33
N TRP A 387 -30.47 -20.43 20.15
CA TRP A 387 -29.26 -20.82 20.87
C TRP A 387 -29.59 -21.75 22.03
N ARG A 388 -28.83 -22.85 22.23
CA ARG A 388 -28.85 -23.59 23.51
C ARG A 388 -27.57 -24.37 23.79
N LEU A 389 -27.16 -24.30 25.06
CA LEU A 389 -25.97 -24.91 25.65
C LEU A 389 -26.12 -26.42 25.84
N LEU A 390 -25.00 -27.15 25.78
CA LEU A 390 -24.85 -28.48 26.36
C LEU A 390 -23.48 -28.63 27.05
N GLN A 391 -23.52 -29.03 28.32
CA GLN A 391 -22.40 -29.73 28.98
C GLN A 391 -22.62 -31.25 28.85
N PRO A 392 -21.55 -32.07 28.82
CA PRO A 392 -21.67 -33.52 28.62
C PRO A 392 -22.12 -34.26 29.89
N GLN A 393 -22.93 -35.31 29.73
CA GLN A 393 -23.15 -36.31 30.77
C GLN A 393 -22.11 -37.43 30.70
N ALA A 394 -21.63 -37.89 31.86
CA ALA A 394 -20.69 -38.99 31.96
C ALA A 394 -21.40 -40.36 31.86
N HIS A 395 -20.98 -41.20 30.92
CA HIS A 395 -21.44 -42.59 30.82
C HIS A 395 -20.53 -43.55 31.60
N ALA A 396 -21.08 -44.21 32.63
CA ALA A 396 -20.40 -45.29 33.34
C ALA A 396 -20.84 -46.67 32.80
N ARG A 397 -19.88 -47.56 32.47
CA ARG A 397 -20.07 -49.01 32.49
C ARG A 397 -18.77 -49.78 32.74
N ARG A 398 -18.91 -50.95 33.36
CA ARG A 398 -17.82 -51.78 33.94
C ARG A 398 -17.15 -52.70 32.91
N ARG A 399 -15.88 -53.06 33.14
CA ARG A 399 -15.42 -54.44 33.53
C ARG A 399 -13.89 -54.50 33.63
N GLY A 400 -13.37 -55.42 34.45
CA GLY A 400 -11.94 -55.83 34.44
C GLY A 400 -11.25 -55.84 35.82
N ARG A 401 -11.07 -57.04 36.39
CA ARG A 401 -9.96 -57.38 37.31
C ARG A 401 -9.00 -58.29 36.52
N PRO A 402 -7.70 -58.26 36.81
CA PRO A 402 -7.08 -59.48 37.33
C PRO A 402 -6.29 -59.20 38.63
N PRO A 403 -5.22 -59.91 39.04
CA PRO A 403 -5.30 -60.75 40.24
C PRO A 403 -4.33 -60.34 41.36
N GLN A 404 -4.36 -61.11 42.45
CA GLN A 404 -3.50 -60.94 43.62
C GLN A 404 -2.05 -61.38 43.34
N GLY A 405 -1.09 -60.64 43.90
CA GLY A 405 0.24 -61.13 44.24
C GLY A 405 0.52 -60.80 45.71
N ARG A 406 1.23 -61.69 46.42
CA ARG A 406 1.83 -61.41 47.74
C ARG A 406 3.34 -61.28 47.58
N GLY A 407 3.91 -60.33 48.27
CA GLY A 407 5.34 -60.09 48.47
C GLY A 407 5.48 -59.12 49.62
#